data_AF-A0A2K1QN00-F1
#
_entry.id   AF-A0A2K1QN00-F1
#
_cell.length_a   1.000
_cell.length_b   1.000
_cell.length_c   1.000
_cell.angle_alpha   90.00
_cell.angle_beta   90.00
_cell.angle_gamma   90.00
#
_symmetry.space_group_name_H-M   'P 1'
#
loop_
_entity.id
_entity.type
_entity.pdbx_description
1 polymer ?
#
loop_
_entity_poly.entity_id
_entity_poly.type
_entity_poly.pdbx_seq_one_letter_code
_entity_poly.pdbx_strand_id
1 'polypeptide(L)'
;MVRMYRLKQMCSTSTDAYRRFLKKIFTFKELMAIQRGGRLDGAARYQFLASRWAAKEAVIKAFTLRRIYMRDIEIYTRPSGAPFAVVLDARDATPADVLEAELAKHDNKAGHTGQDPVTQSRRDRGQPEDLESETLINKKPRYPPAQSALVAEPETLEVEGQYVDVSITHDGDYCVAVAMARTNM
;
A
#
# COMPACT_ATOMS: atom_id res chain seq x y z
N MET A 1 -8.61 9.76 -5.72
CA MET A 1 -9.01 8.52 -6.41
C MET A 1 -7.80 7.95 -7.15
N VAL A 2 -7.56 6.65 -7.05
CA VAL A 2 -6.44 5.91 -7.67
C VAL A 2 -7.03 4.76 -8.48
N ARG A 3 -6.59 4.56 -9.73
CA ARG A 3 -7.00 3.41 -10.56
C ARG A 3 -6.05 2.25 -10.31
N MET A 4 -6.56 1.12 -9.82
CA MET A 4 -5.76 -0.04 -9.40
C MET A 4 -4.95 -0.64 -10.56
N TYR A 5 -5.53 -0.69 -11.76
CA TYR A 5 -4.85 -1.17 -12.96
C TYR A 5 -3.56 -0.40 -13.27
N ARG A 6 -3.56 0.93 -13.09
CA ARG A 6 -2.35 1.76 -13.33
C ARG A 6 -1.24 1.42 -12.35
N LEU A 7 -1.59 1.10 -11.11
CA LEU A 7 -0.65 0.68 -10.09
C LEU A 7 -0.11 -0.73 -10.39
N LYS A 8 -0.96 -1.66 -10.84
CA LYS A 8 -0.54 -2.98 -11.35
C LYS A 8 0.48 -2.82 -12.47
N GLN A 9 0.20 -1.99 -13.48
CA GLN A 9 1.14 -1.71 -14.57
C GLN A 9 2.49 -1.17 -14.06
N MET A 10 2.48 -0.11 -13.23
CA MET A 10 3.70 0.50 -12.69
C MET A 10 4.56 -0.48 -11.87
N CYS A 11 3.90 -1.36 -11.11
CA CYS A 11 4.57 -2.32 -10.23
C CYS A 11 4.96 -3.61 -10.94
N SER A 12 4.38 -3.91 -12.12
CA SER A 12 4.63 -5.15 -12.86
C SER A 12 5.71 -4.99 -13.95
N THR A 13 6.14 -3.75 -14.25
CA THR A 13 7.17 -3.51 -15.29
C THR A 13 8.51 -4.16 -14.98
N SER A 14 8.96 -4.07 -13.71
CA SER A 14 10.18 -4.74 -13.23
C SER A 14 10.24 -4.74 -11.71
N THR A 15 11.06 -5.64 -11.15
CA THR A 15 11.34 -5.67 -9.71
C THR A 15 11.91 -4.34 -9.20
N ASP A 16 12.78 -3.68 -9.98
CA ASP A 16 13.36 -2.39 -9.58
C ASP A 16 12.36 -1.24 -9.63
N ALA A 17 11.42 -1.25 -10.59
CA ALA A 17 10.32 -0.29 -10.61
C ALA A 17 9.44 -0.47 -9.38
N TYR A 18 9.13 -1.72 -9.03
CA TYR A 18 8.38 -2.05 -7.81
C TYR A 18 9.10 -1.60 -6.53
N ARG A 19 10.40 -1.89 -6.38
CA ARG A 19 11.20 -1.47 -5.23
C ARG A 19 11.25 0.06 -5.11
N ARG A 20 11.49 0.78 -6.22
CA ARG A 20 11.49 2.25 -6.23
C ARG A 20 10.14 2.83 -5.85
N PHE A 21 9.05 2.22 -6.33
CA PHE A 21 7.69 2.58 -5.94
C PHE A 21 7.50 2.41 -4.43
N LEU A 22 7.84 1.25 -3.87
CA LEU A 22 7.68 0.98 -2.44
C LEU A 22 8.45 2.00 -1.58
N LYS A 23 9.72 2.23 -1.90
CA LYS A 23 10.58 3.19 -1.20
C LYS A 23 10.04 4.61 -1.23
N LYS A 24 9.36 5.00 -2.32
CA LYS A 24 8.80 6.34 -2.45
C LYS A 24 7.57 6.54 -1.56
N ILE A 25 6.80 5.49 -1.31
CA ILE A 25 5.46 5.58 -0.71
C ILE A 25 5.44 5.20 0.76
N PHE A 26 6.14 4.13 1.13
CA PHE A 26 6.02 3.54 2.46
C PHE A 26 7.14 4.02 3.39
N THR A 27 6.81 4.13 4.67
CA THR A 27 7.83 4.24 5.72
C THR A 27 8.48 2.89 5.94
N PHE A 28 9.65 2.87 6.59
CA PHE A 28 10.31 1.64 6.95
C PHE A 28 9.46 0.77 7.88
N LYS A 29 8.74 1.37 8.84
CA LYS A 29 7.81 0.61 9.70
C LYS A 29 6.72 -0.07 8.87
N GLU A 30 6.13 0.63 7.91
CA GLU A 30 5.13 0.03 7.02
C GLU A 30 5.72 -1.09 6.16
N LEU A 31 6.93 -0.93 5.62
CA LEU A 31 7.60 -1.97 4.84
C LEU A 31 7.92 -3.21 5.68
N MET A 32 8.36 -3.01 6.92
CA MET A 32 8.57 -4.09 7.88
C MET A 32 7.26 -4.81 8.20
N ALA A 33 6.16 -4.09 8.39
CA ALA A 33 4.85 -4.70 8.62
C ALA A 33 4.42 -5.53 7.41
N ILE A 34 4.54 -4.99 6.19
CA ILE A 34 4.23 -5.71 4.95
C ILE A 34 5.06 -6.99 4.85
N GLN A 35 6.35 -6.92 5.16
CA GLN A 35 7.26 -8.07 5.11
C GLN A 35 6.94 -9.14 6.16
N ARG A 36 6.58 -8.73 7.39
CA ARG A 36 6.21 -9.64 8.48
C ARG A 36 4.85 -10.30 8.24
N GLY A 37 3.92 -9.58 7.62
CA GLY A 37 2.55 -10.03 7.39
C GLY A 37 2.36 -11.13 6.35
N GLY A 38 3.45 -11.64 5.79
CA GLY A 38 3.40 -12.65 4.75
C GLY A 38 3.12 -12.06 3.37
N ARG A 39 2.86 -12.96 2.42
CA ARG A 39 2.82 -12.62 1.01
C ARG A 39 1.47 -12.02 0.65
N LEU A 40 1.46 -10.76 0.25
CA LEU A 40 0.35 -10.17 -0.49
C LEU A 40 0.50 -10.61 -1.95
N ASP A 41 -0.42 -11.45 -2.43
CA ASP A 41 -0.39 -11.98 -3.79
C ASP A 41 -1.58 -11.49 -4.63
N GLY A 42 -1.40 -11.54 -5.95
CA GLY A 42 -2.42 -11.23 -6.94
C GLY A 42 -3.10 -9.87 -6.72
N ALA A 43 -4.42 -9.84 -6.84
CA ALA A 43 -5.21 -8.62 -6.73
C ALA A 43 -5.15 -7.97 -5.33
N ALA A 44 -5.04 -8.77 -4.27
CA ALA A 44 -4.98 -8.27 -2.89
C ALA A 44 -3.75 -7.38 -2.63
N ARG A 45 -2.62 -7.70 -3.28
CA ARG A 45 -1.42 -6.85 -3.25
C ARG A 45 -1.69 -5.47 -3.82
N TYR A 46 -2.25 -5.41 -5.02
CA TYR A 46 -2.49 -4.13 -5.68
C TYR A 46 -3.58 -3.32 -4.99
N GLN A 47 -4.59 -3.97 -4.44
CA GLN A 47 -5.63 -3.35 -3.62
C GLN A 47 -5.03 -2.71 -2.36
N PHE A 48 -4.15 -3.42 -1.66
CA PHE A 48 -3.44 -2.89 -0.50
C PHE A 48 -2.57 -1.68 -0.85
N LEU A 49 -1.75 -1.79 -1.90
CA LEU A 49 -0.87 -0.71 -2.33
C LEU A 49 -1.67 0.52 -2.79
N ALA A 50 -2.75 0.31 -3.55
CA ALA A 50 -3.66 1.38 -3.98
C ALA A 50 -4.36 2.05 -2.79
N SER A 51 -4.78 1.28 -1.80
CA SER A 51 -5.39 1.79 -0.56
C SER A 51 -4.44 2.70 0.20
N ARG A 52 -3.18 2.28 0.36
CA ARG A 52 -2.16 3.06 1.07
C ARG A 52 -1.78 4.32 0.28
N TRP A 53 -1.64 4.22 -1.04
CA TRP A 53 -1.42 5.38 -1.88
C TRP A 53 -2.58 6.38 -1.78
N ALA A 54 -3.82 5.93 -1.96
CA ALA A 54 -5.00 6.79 -1.92
C ALA A 54 -5.13 7.51 -0.58
N ALA A 55 -4.92 6.78 0.53
CA ALA A 55 -4.92 7.34 1.88
C ALA A 55 -3.87 8.44 2.06
N LYS A 56 -2.60 8.15 1.73
CA LYS A 56 -1.52 9.14 1.89
C LYS A 56 -1.71 10.36 0.98
N GLU A 57 -2.20 10.18 -0.25
CA GLU A 57 -2.61 11.29 -1.12
C GLU A 57 -3.70 12.16 -0.49
N ALA A 58 -4.72 11.55 0.14
CA ALA A 58 -5.78 12.28 0.82
C ALA A 58 -5.23 13.05 2.02
N VAL A 59 -4.32 12.45 2.80
CA VAL A 59 -3.65 13.09 3.92
C VAL A 59 -2.82 14.30 3.45
N ILE A 60 -1.98 14.16 2.41
CA ILE A 60 -1.20 15.29 1.87
C ILE A 60 -2.12 16.45 1.47
N LYS A 61 -3.27 16.14 0.87
CA LYS A 61 -4.25 17.16 0.44
C LYS A 61 -4.97 17.84 1.61
N ALA A 62 -5.10 17.17 2.75
CA ALA A 62 -5.67 17.77 3.95
C ALA A 62 -4.69 18.76 4.63
N PHE A 63 -3.40 18.71 4.30
CA PHE A 63 -2.34 19.51 4.93
C PHE A 63 -1.66 20.43 3.89
N THR A 64 -2.37 21.47 3.49
CA THR A 64 -1.90 22.37 2.41
C THR A 64 -0.83 23.37 2.85
N LEU A 65 -0.69 23.63 4.16
CA LEU A 65 0.22 24.64 4.70
C LEU A 65 1.64 24.12 4.98
N ARG A 66 1.82 22.79 5.02
CA ARG A 66 3.12 22.14 5.25
C ARG A 66 3.43 21.24 4.06
N ARG A 67 4.67 21.25 3.59
CA ARG A 67 5.11 20.29 2.58
C ARG A 67 5.31 18.92 3.22
N ILE A 68 4.40 17.99 2.93
CA ILE A 68 4.42 16.62 3.44
C ILE A 68 4.66 15.66 2.27
N TYR A 69 5.49 14.66 2.49
CA TYR A 69 5.72 13.57 1.54
C TYR A 69 5.08 12.26 2.02
N MET A 70 4.88 11.32 1.11
CA MET A 70 4.28 10.01 1.41
C MET A 70 4.98 9.25 2.53
N ARG A 71 6.31 9.36 2.63
CA ARG A 71 7.14 8.74 3.67
C ARG A 71 7.09 9.46 5.02
N ASP A 72 6.43 10.60 5.09
CA ASP A 72 6.23 11.33 6.34
C ASP A 72 4.88 10.96 6.96
N ILE A 73 4.18 9.97 6.40
CA ILE A 73 2.85 9.55 6.80
C ILE A 73 2.88 8.06 7.09
N GLU A 74 2.40 7.62 8.25
CA GLU A 74 2.18 6.20 8.55
C GLU A 74 0.68 5.92 8.58
N ILE A 75 0.23 4.85 7.91
CA ILE A 75 -1.18 4.43 7.98
C ILE A 75 -1.32 3.21 8.89
N TYR A 76 -2.08 3.42 9.97
CA TYR A 76 -2.42 2.41 10.96
C TYR A 76 -3.81 1.85 10.72
N THR A 77 -4.05 0.66 11.26
CA THR A 77 -5.35 -0.02 11.28
C THR A 77 -5.70 -0.26 12.73
N ARG A 78 -6.84 0.26 13.20
CA ARG A 78 -7.32 -0.03 14.55
C ARG A 78 -7.68 -1.51 14.66
N PRO A 79 -7.66 -2.11 15.86
CA PRO A 79 -8.28 -3.41 16.12
C PRO A 79 -9.71 -3.56 15.58
N SER A 80 -10.49 -2.47 15.56
CA SER A 80 -11.83 -2.43 14.95
C SER A 80 -11.85 -2.57 13.41
N GLY A 81 -10.68 -2.45 12.77
CA GLY A 81 -10.48 -2.44 11.33
C GLY A 81 -10.43 -1.04 10.72
N ALA A 82 -10.91 0.00 11.42
CA ALA A 82 -10.91 1.35 10.87
C ALA A 82 -9.48 1.92 10.74
N PRO A 83 -9.11 2.52 9.60
CA PRO A 83 -7.78 3.10 9.43
C PRO A 83 -7.67 4.49 10.05
N PHE A 84 -6.46 4.87 10.44
CA PHE A 84 -6.09 6.25 10.72
C PHE A 84 -4.66 6.50 10.23
N ALA A 85 -4.28 7.76 10.09
CA ALA A 85 -2.94 8.15 9.71
C ALA A 85 -2.27 9.00 10.78
N VAL A 86 -0.94 8.94 10.80
CA VAL A 86 -0.09 9.86 11.58
C VAL A 86 0.86 10.54 10.61
N VAL A 87 0.83 11.87 10.58
CA VAL A 87 1.83 12.70 9.91
C VAL A 87 2.99 12.88 10.88
N LEU A 88 4.12 12.26 10.59
CA LEU A 88 5.29 12.28 11.46
C LEU A 88 5.93 13.68 11.52
N ASP A 89 6.33 14.09 12.72
CA ASP A 89 7.05 15.37 12.87
C ASP A 89 8.49 15.27 12.37
N ALA A 90 9.16 14.16 12.67
CA ALA A 90 10.45 13.82 12.08
C ALA A 90 10.28 12.85 10.90
N ARG A 91 11.00 13.11 9.82
CA ARG A 91 10.99 12.25 8.63
C ARG A 91 11.54 10.87 8.97
N ASP A 92 10.98 9.84 8.34
CA ASP A 92 11.51 8.47 8.40
C ASP A 92 12.94 8.42 7.84
N ALA A 93 13.92 8.53 8.74
CA ALA A 93 15.34 8.70 8.45
C ALA A 93 16.07 7.38 8.16
N THR A 94 15.35 6.35 7.71
CA THR A 94 15.95 5.04 7.46
C THR A 94 17.14 5.14 6.50
N PRO A 95 18.32 4.61 6.86
CA PRO A 95 19.45 4.49 5.94
C PRO A 95 19.06 3.63 4.73
N ALA A 96 19.45 4.08 3.53
CA ALA A 96 19.09 3.40 2.28
C ALA A 96 19.55 1.93 2.26
N ASP A 97 20.73 1.63 2.81
CA ASP A 97 21.32 0.29 2.79
C ASP A 97 20.51 -0.74 3.61
N VAL A 98 19.97 -0.31 4.76
CA VAL A 98 19.09 -1.16 5.59
C VAL A 98 17.81 -1.49 4.82
N LEU A 99 17.28 -0.52 4.09
CA LEU A 99 16.07 -0.68 3.30
C LEU A 99 16.28 -1.58 2.08
N GLU A 100 17.43 -1.48 1.40
CA GLU A 100 17.79 -2.38 0.29
C GLU A 100 17.91 -3.83 0.75
N ALA A 101 18.62 -4.06 1.86
CA ALA A 101 18.84 -5.40 2.39
C ALA A 101 17.52 -6.10 2.75
N GLU A 102 16.55 -5.36 3.28
CA GLU A 102 15.24 -5.92 3.63
C GLU A 102 14.37 -6.22 2.40
N LEU A 103 14.33 -5.32 1.42
CA LEU A 103 13.57 -5.56 0.18
C LEU A 103 14.14 -6.73 -0.63
N ALA A 104 15.47 -6.93 -0.62
CA ALA A 104 16.10 -8.06 -1.29
C ALA A 104 15.69 -9.44 -0.71
N LYS A 105 15.37 -9.51 0.59
CA LYS A 105 14.88 -10.76 1.23
C LYS A 105 13.52 -11.20 0.69
N HIS A 106 12.72 -10.27 0.20
CA HIS A 106 11.41 -10.56 -0.39
C HIS A 106 11.53 -11.29 -1.73
N ASP A 107 12.55 -10.97 -2.53
CA ASP A 107 12.76 -11.59 -3.85
C ASP A 107 13.29 -13.02 -3.74
N ASN A 108 14.13 -13.31 -2.75
CA ASN A 108 14.65 -14.67 -2.51
C ASN A 108 13.56 -15.66 -2.05
N LYS A 109 12.44 -15.19 -1.49
CA LYS A 109 11.28 -16.03 -1.14
C LYS A 109 10.30 -16.25 -2.30
N ALA A 110 10.44 -15.52 -3.41
CA ALA A 110 9.57 -15.65 -4.58
C ALA A 110 9.97 -16.80 -5.52
N GLY A 111 11.11 -17.46 -5.30
CA GLY A 111 11.70 -18.45 -6.22
C GLY A 111 11.30 -19.92 -6.05
N HIS A 112 10.20 -20.24 -5.36
CA HIS A 112 9.81 -21.64 -5.17
C HIS A 112 8.30 -21.88 -5.27
N THR A 113 7.70 -21.58 -6.43
CA THR A 113 6.47 -22.26 -6.90
C THR A 113 6.18 -21.91 -8.36
N GLY A 114 6.06 -22.94 -9.21
CA GLY A 114 5.43 -22.84 -10.53
C GLY A 114 6.33 -22.49 -11.70
N GLN A 115 6.94 -23.50 -12.32
CA GLN A 115 7.32 -23.42 -13.73
C GLN A 115 6.03 -23.32 -14.56
N ASP A 116 5.71 -22.14 -15.08
CA ASP A 116 4.82 -22.05 -16.24
C ASP A 116 5.69 -22.23 -17.50
N PRO A 117 5.37 -23.20 -18.39
CA PRO A 117 6.17 -23.44 -19.57
C PRO A 117 6.03 -22.28 -20.54
N VAL A 118 7.19 -21.75 -20.94
CA VAL A 118 7.37 -20.81 -22.05
C VAL A 118 6.70 -21.39 -23.30
N THR A 119 5.53 -20.86 -23.65
CA THR A 119 4.92 -21.06 -24.97
C THR A 119 5.12 -19.79 -25.78
N GLN A 120 5.96 -19.88 -26.80
CA GLN A 120 6.25 -18.80 -27.74
C GLN A 120 4.99 -18.42 -28.53
N SER A 121 4.65 -17.13 -28.46
CA SER A 121 4.31 -16.28 -29.60
C SER A 121 3.43 -16.90 -30.71
N ARG A 122 2.12 -16.66 -30.62
CA ARG A 122 1.31 -16.41 -31.81
C ARG A 122 0.29 -15.32 -31.50
N ARG A 123 0.36 -14.23 -32.26
CA ARG A 123 -0.61 -13.13 -32.24
C ARG A 123 -2.00 -13.73 -32.49
N ASP A 124 -2.88 -13.67 -31.51
CA ASP A 124 -4.30 -13.80 -31.77
C ASP A 124 -5.08 -12.72 -31.03
N ARG A 125 -5.98 -12.12 -31.79
CA ARG A 125 -6.64 -10.86 -31.54
C ARG A 125 -8.01 -11.20 -30.95
N GLY A 126 -8.17 -11.01 -29.65
CA GLY A 126 -9.47 -10.93 -28.98
C GLY A 126 -9.76 -12.05 -27.98
N GLN A 127 -9.48 -11.80 -26.71
CA GLN A 127 -10.26 -12.33 -25.58
C GLN A 127 -10.27 -11.30 -24.43
N PRO A 128 -11.37 -11.21 -23.66
CA PRO A 128 -11.60 -10.12 -22.71
C PRO A 128 -10.80 -10.33 -21.42
N GLU A 129 -9.88 -9.41 -21.11
CA GLU A 129 -9.13 -9.38 -19.85
C GLU A 129 -9.98 -8.87 -18.66
N ASP A 130 -11.28 -8.69 -18.87
CA ASP A 130 -12.23 -8.10 -17.92
C ASP A 130 -12.67 -9.07 -16.79
N LEU A 131 -12.35 -10.36 -16.90
CA LEU A 131 -12.80 -11.39 -15.95
C LEU A 131 -12.09 -11.37 -14.58
N GLU A 132 -10.86 -10.86 -14.48
CA GLU A 132 -10.21 -10.69 -13.17
C GLU A 132 -10.82 -9.53 -12.37
N SER A 133 -11.23 -8.46 -13.07
CA SER A 133 -11.88 -7.27 -12.50
C SER A 133 -13.25 -7.61 -11.89
N GLU A 134 -13.99 -8.52 -12.55
CA GLU A 134 -15.32 -8.96 -12.11
C GLU A 134 -15.33 -9.78 -10.80
N THR A 135 -14.18 -10.31 -10.36
CA THR A 135 -14.13 -11.05 -9.08
C THR A 135 -13.90 -10.16 -7.85
N LEU A 136 -13.68 -8.86 -8.04
CA LEU A 136 -13.39 -7.90 -6.96
C LEU A 136 -14.61 -7.16 -6.42
N ILE A 137 -15.76 -7.26 -7.09
CA ILE A 137 -16.95 -6.42 -6.85
C ILE A 137 -17.84 -6.87 -5.68
N ASN A 138 -17.64 -8.08 -5.12
CA ASN A 138 -18.68 -8.74 -4.32
C ASN A 138 -18.31 -9.11 -2.87
N LYS A 139 -17.19 -8.61 -2.33
CA LYS A 139 -16.82 -8.86 -0.93
C LYS A 139 -16.56 -7.54 -0.22
N LYS A 140 -17.19 -7.36 0.96
CA LYS A 140 -16.91 -6.28 1.94
C LYS A 140 -15.41 -5.95 1.95
N PRO A 141 -15.01 -4.68 2.17
CA PRO A 141 -13.61 -4.26 2.14
C PRO A 141 -12.78 -5.25 2.95
N ARG A 142 -12.04 -6.11 2.24
CA ARG A 142 -11.05 -6.97 2.87
C ARG A 142 -9.93 -6.03 3.19
N TYR A 143 -9.96 -5.49 4.41
CA TYR A 143 -8.76 -4.96 5.01
C TYR A 143 -7.65 -5.98 4.78
N PRO A 144 -6.45 -5.53 4.38
CA PRO A 144 -5.31 -6.44 4.26
C PRO A 144 -5.22 -7.32 5.52
N PRO A 145 -4.77 -8.57 5.40
CA PRO A 145 -4.60 -9.43 6.56
C PRO A 145 -3.88 -8.62 7.65
N ALA A 146 -4.43 -8.61 8.87
CA ALA A 146 -4.02 -7.72 9.95
C ALA A 146 -2.50 -7.74 10.23
N GLN A 147 -1.83 -8.81 9.81
CA GLN A 147 -0.40 -9.04 9.94
C GLN A 147 0.45 -8.15 9.01
N SER A 148 -0.07 -7.69 7.86
CA SER A 148 0.65 -6.85 6.89
C SER A 148 0.48 -5.34 7.11
N ALA A 149 -0.16 -4.95 8.21
CA ALA A 149 -0.48 -3.57 8.54
C ALA A 149 0.11 -3.18 9.90
N LEU A 150 0.38 -1.89 10.09
CA LEU A 150 0.59 -1.36 11.43
C LEU A 150 -0.75 -1.38 12.17
N VAL A 151 -0.79 -2.02 13.34
CA VAL A 151 -2.00 -2.14 14.16
C VAL A 151 -1.75 -1.44 15.49
N ALA A 152 -2.59 -0.45 15.81
CA ALA A 152 -2.53 0.30 17.06
C ALA A 152 -3.87 1.02 17.29
N GLU A 153 -4.11 1.45 18.52
CA GLU A 153 -5.06 2.53 18.81
C GLU A 153 -4.28 3.85 18.99
N PRO A 154 -4.77 5.00 18.50
CA PRO A 154 -4.10 6.29 18.63
C PRO A 154 -3.73 6.63 20.07
N GLU A 155 -4.59 6.28 21.02
CA GLU A 155 -4.42 6.61 22.45
C GLU A 155 -3.24 5.86 23.08
N THR A 156 -2.82 4.75 22.46
CA THR A 156 -1.70 3.90 22.93
C THR A 156 -0.45 4.05 22.07
N LEU A 157 -0.51 4.84 21.00
CA LEU A 157 0.55 4.94 20.03
C LEU A 157 1.57 6.01 20.45
N GLU A 158 2.75 5.57 20.87
CA GLU A 158 3.89 6.45 21.15
C GLU A 158 4.60 6.87 19.86
N VAL A 159 3.94 7.72 19.08
CA VAL A 159 4.50 8.32 17.86
C VAL A 159 4.24 9.82 17.86
N GLU A 160 5.31 10.60 17.70
CA GLU A 160 5.24 12.05 17.55
C GLU A 160 4.73 12.43 16.16
N GLY A 161 3.61 13.13 16.12
CA GLY A 161 3.01 13.59 14.88
C GLY A 161 1.57 14.04 15.03
N GLN A 162 0.97 14.40 13.90
CA GLN A 162 -0.41 14.85 13.80
C GLN A 162 -1.32 13.72 13.35
N TYR A 163 -2.35 13.44 14.13
CA TYR A 163 -3.30 12.36 13.88
C TYR A 163 -4.38 12.78 12.89
N VAL A 164 -4.71 11.89 11.98
CA VAL A 164 -5.64 12.14 10.87
C VAL A 164 -6.61 10.98 10.76
N ASP A 165 -7.89 11.27 10.80
CA ASP A 165 -8.90 10.26 10.50
C ASP A 165 -8.95 10.01 9.01
N VAL A 166 -8.98 8.73 8.64
CA VAL A 166 -8.98 8.31 7.23
C VAL A 166 -10.12 7.33 7.02
N SER A 167 -10.83 7.49 5.90
CA SER A 167 -11.75 6.50 5.37
C SER A 167 -11.25 6.04 4.01
N ILE A 168 -11.23 4.73 3.77
CA ILE A 168 -10.75 4.13 2.52
C ILE A 168 -11.84 3.20 1.99
N THR A 169 -12.14 3.31 0.71
CA THR A 169 -13.05 2.41 0.00
C THR A 169 -12.49 2.06 -1.38
N HIS A 170 -12.95 0.95 -1.94
CA HIS A 170 -12.64 0.55 -3.30
C HIS A 170 -13.80 -0.24 -3.90
N ASP A 171 -13.93 -0.21 -5.23
CA ASP A 171 -14.93 -0.96 -6.00
C ASP A 171 -14.32 -2.12 -6.81
N GLY A 172 -13.00 -2.31 -6.71
CA GLY A 172 -12.24 -3.31 -7.47
C GLY A 172 -11.37 -2.69 -8.57
N ASP A 173 -11.80 -1.56 -9.13
CA ASP A 173 -11.09 -0.83 -10.19
C ASP A 173 -10.42 0.45 -9.66
N TYR A 174 -11.09 1.09 -8.71
CA TYR A 174 -10.69 2.35 -8.10
C TYR A 174 -10.57 2.20 -6.60
N CYS A 175 -9.60 2.92 -6.04
CA CYS A 175 -9.51 3.16 -4.62
C CYS A 175 -9.67 4.65 -4.34
N VAL A 176 -10.52 4.96 -3.36
CA VAL A 176 -10.82 6.32 -2.90
C VAL A 176 -10.52 6.38 -1.41
N ALA A 177 -9.92 7.50 -0.99
CA ALA A 177 -9.77 7.79 0.41
C ALA A 177 -10.14 9.25 0.69
N VAL A 178 -10.64 9.48 1.89
CA VAL A 178 -10.92 10.79 2.47
C VAL A 178 -10.12 10.91 3.76
N ALA A 179 -9.56 12.08 4.01
CA ALA A 179 -8.77 12.37 5.20
C ALA A 179 -9.32 13.62 5.89
N MET A 180 -9.39 13.59 7.22
CA MET A 180 -9.73 14.74 8.06
C MET A 180 -8.62 14.95 9.07
N ALA A 181 -7.89 16.06 8.94
CA ALA A 181 -6.88 16.43 9.91
C ALA A 181 -7.56 16.78 11.23
N ARG A 182 -7.15 16.14 12.33
CA ARG A 182 -7.62 16.53 13.65
C ARG A 182 -6.90 17.81 14.04
N THR A 183 -7.66 18.86 14.32
CA THR A 183 -7.09 20.04 14.97
C THR A 183 -6.94 19.68 16.44
N ASN A 184 -5.72 19.67 16.96
CA ASN A 184 -5.53 19.61 18.41
C ASN A 184 -6.12 20.91 18.98
N MET A 185 -7.24 20.80 19.71
CA MET A 185 -7.77 21.89 20.54
C MET A 185 -6.98 22.00 21.84
#